data_AF-A0A2H6A0W2-F1
#
_entry.id   AF-A0A2H6A0W2-F1
#
_cell.length_a   1.000
_cell.length_b   1.000
_cell.length_c   1.000
_cell.angle_alpha   90.00
_cell.angle_beta   90.00
_cell.angle_gamma   90.00
#
_symmetry.space_group_name_H-M   'P 1'
#
loop_
_entity.id
_entity.type
_entity.pdbx_description
1 polymer ?
#
loop_
_entity_poly.entity_id
_entity_poly.type
_entity_poly.pdbx_seq_one_letter_code
_entity_poly.pdbx_strand_id
1 'polypeptide(L)'
;MKATLEVYVQPRSSTTGIVGWRGDALKIRVAAPPAEGAANAELVRFLGEALGLPRSAVKIVKGAAARRKRVVLSGIDTKEALAKLDLLVSHASKGGKLRSRGPAERAGP
;
A
#
# COMPACT_ATOMS: atom_id res chain seq x y z
N MET A 1 -3.44 -5.71 18.94
CA MET A 1 -4.39 -6.02 17.85
C MET A 1 -3.62 -6.05 16.54
N LYS A 2 -3.93 -7.00 15.64
CA LYS A 2 -3.27 -7.12 14.33
C LYS A 2 -4.27 -7.54 13.26
N ALA A 3 -4.18 -6.93 12.08
CA ALA A 3 -4.95 -7.28 10.90
C ALA A 3 -4.03 -7.88 9.83
N THR A 4 -4.54 -8.82 9.04
CA THR A 4 -3.80 -9.39 7.91
C THR A 4 -4.53 -9.06 6.62
N LEU A 5 -3.80 -8.52 5.65
CA LEU A 5 -4.32 -8.07 4.38
C LEU A 5 -3.53 -8.72 3.24
N GLU A 6 -4.23 -9.20 2.22
CA GLU A 6 -3.59 -9.56 0.97
C GLU A 6 -3.56 -8.33 0.04
N VAL A 7 -2.39 -8.06 -0.51
CA VAL A 7 -2.14 -6.92 -1.38
C VAL A 7 -1.53 -7.42 -2.68
N TYR A 8 -2.11 -7.01 -3.80
CA TYR A 8 -1.55 -7.24 -5.12
C TYR A 8 -0.84 -5.97 -5.59
N VAL A 9 0.48 -6.02 -5.65
CA VAL A 9 1.33 -4.90 -6.10
C VAL A 9 1.57 -5.01 -7.60
N GLN A 10 1.18 -3.97 -8.32
CA GLN A 10 1.50 -3.77 -9.72
C GLN A 10 2.59 -2.68 -9.86
N PRO A 11 3.87 -3.07 -10.05
CA PRO A 11 4.97 -2.13 -10.23
C PRO A 11 4.96 -1.50 -11.64
N ARG A 12 5.84 -0.49 -11.86
CA ARG A 12 5.96 0.29 -13.11
C ARG A 12 4.68 1.05 -13.50
N SER A 13 4.00 1.61 -12.51
CA SER A 13 2.86 2.49 -12.74
C SER A 13 3.32 3.95 -12.91
N SER A 14 2.60 4.78 -13.65
CA SER A 14 2.88 6.22 -13.69
C SER A 14 2.59 6.92 -12.36
N THR A 15 1.78 6.30 -11.51
CA THR A 15 1.39 6.82 -10.18
C THR A 15 1.18 5.69 -9.18
N THR A 16 1.47 5.98 -7.91
CA THR A 16 1.16 5.10 -6.78
C THR A 16 -0.27 5.34 -6.29
N GLY A 17 -1.05 4.27 -6.09
CA GLY A 17 -2.41 4.39 -5.58
C GLY A 17 -3.17 3.07 -5.52
N ILE A 18 -4.30 3.09 -4.81
CA ILE A 18 -5.22 1.96 -4.73
C ILE A 18 -6.04 1.89 -6.01
N VAL A 19 -6.12 0.70 -6.59
CA VAL A 19 -6.95 0.43 -7.77
C VAL A 19 -8.32 -0.09 -7.34
N GLY A 20 -8.35 -0.98 -6.35
CA GLY A 20 -9.59 -1.58 -5.83
C GLY A 20 -9.37 -2.97 -5.25
N TRP A 21 -10.43 -3.53 -4.67
CA TRP A 21 -10.45 -4.92 -4.22
C TRP A 21 -10.59 -5.88 -5.39
N ARG A 22 -9.79 -6.96 -5.39
CA ARG A 22 -9.88 -8.06 -6.34
C ARG A 22 -10.10 -9.36 -5.55
N GLY A 23 -11.36 -9.65 -5.24
CA GLY A 23 -11.70 -10.67 -4.25
C GLY A 23 -11.11 -10.26 -2.90
N ASP A 24 -10.36 -11.15 -2.26
CA ASP A 24 -9.75 -10.92 -0.94
C ASP A 24 -8.45 -10.09 -0.97
N ALA A 25 -7.95 -9.73 -2.16
CA ALA A 25 -6.69 -9.01 -2.31
C ALA A 25 -6.90 -7.56 -2.78
N LEU A 26 -6.30 -6.62 -2.07
CA LEU A 26 -6.31 -5.21 -2.44
C LEU A 26 -5.28 -4.94 -3.55
N LYS A 27 -5.74 -4.51 -4.72
CA LYS A 27 -4.87 -4.16 -5.84
C LYS A 27 -4.33 -2.75 -5.66
N ILE A 28 -3.01 -2.63 -5.58
CA ILE A 28 -2.27 -1.38 -5.46
C ILE A 28 -1.27 -1.29 -6.60
N ARG A 29 -1.27 -0.15 -7.30
CA ARG A 29 -0.25 0.18 -8.28
C ARG A 29 0.81 1.04 -7.61
N VAL A 30 2.09 0.78 -7.89
CA VAL A 30 3.20 1.57 -7.35
C VAL A 30 4.04 2.09 -8.50
N ALA A 31 4.47 3.34 -8.39
CA ALA A 31 5.37 3.95 -9.36
C ALA A 31 6.80 3.43 -9.22
N ALA A 32 7.20 3.09 -8.00
CA ALA A 32 8.49 2.47 -7.73
C ALA A 32 8.76 1.24 -8.64
N PRO A 33 9.99 1.11 -9.16
CA PRO A 33 10.40 -0.07 -9.89
C PRO A 33 10.39 -1.31 -8.98
N PRO A 34 10.29 -2.53 -9.54
CA PRO A 34 10.42 -3.76 -8.76
C PRO A 34 11.87 -4.04 -8.31
N ALA A 35 12.82 -3.15 -8.57
CA ALA A 35 14.21 -3.28 -8.18
C ALA A 35 14.36 -3.24 -6.65
N GLU A 36 15.10 -4.22 -6.11
CA GLU A 36 15.67 -4.21 -4.75
C GLU A 36 14.72 -3.80 -3.61
N GLY A 37 13.45 -4.19 -3.69
CA GLY A 37 12.48 -3.92 -2.63
C GLY A 37 11.92 -2.48 -2.61
N ALA A 38 12.21 -1.64 -3.60
CA ALA A 38 11.62 -0.30 -3.71
C ALA A 38 10.08 -0.34 -3.73
N ALA A 39 9.50 -1.31 -4.44
CA ALA A 39 8.05 -1.55 -4.41
C ALA A 39 7.51 -1.94 -3.02
N ASN A 40 8.32 -2.60 -2.17
CA ASN A 40 7.94 -2.92 -0.79
C ASN A 40 7.95 -1.67 0.08
N ALA A 41 9.03 -0.88 -0.02
CA ALA A 41 9.17 0.36 0.73
C ALA A 41 8.05 1.36 0.40
N GLU A 42 7.76 1.52 -0.89
CA GLU A 42 6.66 2.39 -1.34
C GLU A 42 5.30 1.88 -0.86
N LEU A 43 5.05 0.57 -0.92
CA LEU A 43 3.82 -0.02 -0.40
C LEU A 43 3.65 0.23 1.11
N VAL A 44 4.70 -0.05 1.89
CA VAL A 44 4.69 0.12 3.35
C VAL A 44 4.43 1.58 3.71
N ARG A 45 5.12 2.50 3.03
CA ARG A 45 4.91 3.94 3.20
C ARG A 45 3.47 4.34 2.83
N PHE A 46 2.99 3.91 1.66
CA PHE A 46 1.66 4.26 1.18
C PHE A 46 0.55 3.75 2.10
N LEU A 47 0.63 2.49 2.55
CA LEU A 47 -0.33 1.92 3.51
C LEU A 47 -0.27 2.63 4.87
N GLY A 48 0.94 2.97 5.34
CA GLY A 48 1.12 3.74 6.56
C GLY A 48 0.44 5.11 6.48
N GLU A 49 0.70 5.87 5.41
CA GLU A 49 0.05 7.18 5.19
C GLU A 49 -1.46 7.05 5.02
N ALA A 50 -1.94 6.05 4.28
CA ALA A 50 -3.37 5.86 4.00
C ALA A 50 -4.19 5.44 5.23
N LEU A 51 -3.59 4.66 6.14
CA LEU A 51 -4.24 4.16 7.36
C LEU A 51 -3.92 5.00 8.60
N GLY A 52 -2.98 5.95 8.50
CA GLY A 52 -2.45 6.70 9.63
C GLY A 52 -1.58 5.86 10.56
N LEU A 53 -0.92 4.82 10.04
CA LEU A 53 -0.10 3.88 10.80
C LEU A 53 1.40 4.13 10.57
N PRO A 54 2.25 3.92 11.60
CA PRO A 54 3.70 4.00 11.41
C PRO A 54 4.18 2.87 10.49
N ARG A 55 5.29 3.09 9.77
CA ARG A 55 5.89 2.07 8.89
C ARG A 55 6.19 0.76 9.63
N SER A 56 6.58 0.85 10.90
CA SER A 56 6.84 -0.30 11.77
C SER A 56 5.61 -1.16 12.03
N ALA A 57 4.41 -0.59 11.92
CA ALA A 57 3.16 -1.32 12.04
C ALA A 57 2.80 -2.10 10.77
N VAL A 58 3.38 -1.76 9.62
CA VAL A 58 3.06 -2.37 8.32
C VAL A 58 4.18 -3.33 7.93
N LYS A 59 3.93 -4.64 8.04
CA LYS A 59 4.96 -5.67 7.83
C LYS A 59 4.55 -6.68 6.77
N ILE A 60 5.39 -6.89 5.76
CA ILE A 60 5.16 -7.90 4.74
C ILE A 60 5.61 -9.25 5.31
N VAL A 61 4.66 -10.17 5.52
CA VAL A 61 4.93 -11.49 6.11
C VAL A 61 5.06 -12.60 5.08
N LYS A 62 4.52 -12.42 3.87
CA LYS A 62 4.59 -13.43 2.80
C LYS A 62 4.60 -12.78 1.42
N GLY A 63 5.25 -13.42 0.46
CA GLY A 63 5.21 -13.03 -0.94
C GLY A 63 6.03 -11.79 -1.29
N ALA A 64 7.06 -11.44 -0.51
CA ALA A 64 7.89 -10.25 -0.74
C ALA A 64 8.51 -10.19 -2.16
N ALA A 65 8.82 -11.35 -2.75
CA ALA A 65 9.33 -11.50 -4.12
C ALA A 65 8.22 -11.67 -5.18
N ALA A 66 6.95 -11.84 -4.77
CA ALA A 66 5.82 -12.04 -5.66
C ALA A 66 4.99 -10.76 -5.81
N ARG A 67 4.16 -10.69 -6.86
CA ARG A 67 3.18 -9.59 -7.03
C ARG A 67 2.11 -9.60 -5.94
N ARG A 68 1.74 -10.79 -5.45
CA ARG A 68 0.82 -10.96 -4.33
C ARG A 68 1.61 -11.03 -3.03
N LYS A 69 1.34 -10.09 -2.13
CA LYS A 69 2.01 -9.91 -0.84
C LYS A 69 0.98 -10.01 0.27
N ARG A 70 1.36 -10.66 1.37
CA ARG A 70 0.56 -10.66 2.60
C ARG A 70 1.19 -9.67 3.56
N VAL A 71 0.41 -8.67 3.95
CA VAL A 71 0.83 -7.57 4.83
C VAL A 71 0.08 -7.71 6.14
N VAL A 72 0.80 -7.64 7.24
CA VAL A 72 0.24 -7.57 8.58
C VAL A 72 0.32 -6.12 9.05
N LEU A 73 -0.80 -5.61 9.51
CA LEU A 73 -0.96 -4.28 10.10
C LEU A 73 -1.08 -4.45 11.61
N SER A 74 -0.18 -3.84 12.36
CA SER A 74 -0.19 -3.86 13.82
C SER A 74 -0.76 -2.56 14.37
N GLY A 75 -1.55 -2.61 15.45
CA GLY A 75 -2.18 -1.41 16.02
C GLY A 75 -3.46 -0.97 15.29
N ILE A 76 -4.01 -1.80 14.41
CA ILE A 76 -5.33 -1.62 13.82
C ILE A 76 -6.09 -2.95 13.86
N ASP A 77 -7.41 -2.88 14.04
CA ASP A 77 -8.28 -4.04 13.94
C ASP A 77 -8.60 -4.39 12.48
N THR A 78 -8.89 -5.66 12.20
CA THR A 78 -9.25 -6.11 10.85
C THR A 78 -10.49 -5.36 10.34
N LYS A 79 -11.50 -5.15 11.19
CA LYS A 79 -12.73 -4.46 10.78
C LYS A 79 -12.47 -2.99 10.44
N GLU A 80 -11.64 -2.33 11.24
CA GLU A 80 -11.30 -0.91 11.02
C GLU A 80 -10.41 -0.73 9.79
N ALA A 81 -9.42 -1.62 9.60
CA ALA A 81 -8.58 -1.61 8.41
C ALA A 81 -9.41 -1.80 7.14
N LEU A 82 -10.32 -2.77 7.12
CA LEU A 82 -11.22 -3.00 5.99
C LEU A 82 -12.10 -1.79 5.70
N ALA A 83 -12.71 -1.18 6.72
CA ALA A 83 -13.55 0.00 6.55
C ALA A 83 -12.78 1.19 5.96
N LYS A 84 -11.57 1.47 6.46
CA LYS A 84 -10.71 2.54 5.92
C LYS A 84 -10.30 2.26 4.46
N LEU A 85 -9.93 1.02 4.16
CA LEU A 85 -9.55 0.62 2.80
C LEU A 85 -10.73 0.70 1.82
N ASP A 86 -11.92 0.27 2.24
CA ASP A 86 -13.15 0.37 1.45
C ASP A 86 -13.50 1.84 1.13
N LEU A 87 -13.39 2.72 2.12
CA LEU A 87 -13.54 4.16 1.93
C LEU A 87 -12.52 4.70 0.92
N LEU A 88 -11.25 4.30 1.02
CA LEU A 88 -10.20 4.74 0.10
C LEU A 88 -10.44 4.23 -1.33
N VAL A 89 -10.92 3.00 -1.49
CA VAL A 89 -11.29 2.43 -2.80
C VAL A 89 -12.47 3.21 -3.40
N SER A 90 -13.48 3.52 -2.59
CA SER A 90 -14.62 4.34 -3.01
C SER A 90 -14.21 5.75 -3.46
N HIS A 91 -13.22 6.35 -2.78
CA HIS A 91 -12.65 7.65 -3.17
C HIS A 91 -11.76 7.57 -4.41
N ALA A 92 -11.04 6.46 -4.62
CA ALA A 92 -10.20 6.25 -5.80
C ALA A 92 -11.01 6.11 -7.10
N SER A 93 -12.22 5.54 -7.03
CA SER A 93 -13.12 5.38 -8.18
C SER A 93 -13.72 6.72 -8.67
N LYS A 94 -13.89 7.71 -7.79
CA LYS A 94 -14.46 9.03 -8.14
C LYS A 94 -13.47 10.07 -8.67
N GLY A 95 -12.28 9.66 -9.14
CA GLY A 95 -11.31 10.59 -9.73
C GLY A 95 -10.55 11.46 -8.74
N GLY A 96 -10.57 11.11 -7.45
CA GLY A 96 -9.75 11.74 -6.42
C GLY A 96 -8.31 11.27 -6.50
N LYS A 97 -7.47 12.02 -7.23
CA LYS A 97 -6.02 11.84 -7.24
C LYS A 97 -5.49 12.06 -5.83
N LEU A 98 -5.38 11.00 -5.02
CA LEU A 98 -4.52 11.03 -3.82
C LEU A 98 -3.10 11.13 -4.35
N ARG A 99 -2.70 12.37 -4.67
CA ARG A 99 -1.35 12.72 -5.07
C ARG A 99 -0.49 12.40 -3.88
N SER A 100 0.09 11.21 -3.85
CA SER A 100 1.34 11.01 -3.15
C SER A 100 2.28 12.06 -3.73
N ARG A 101 2.49 13.17 -3.02
CA ARG A 101 3.74 13.93 -3.17
C ARG A 101 4.82 12.87 -3.02
N GLY A 102 5.45 12.52 -4.14
CA GLY A 102 6.69 11.75 -4.09
C GLY A 102 7.60 12.47 -3.10
N PRO A 103 8.46 11.76 -2.36
CA PRO A 103 9.45 12.44 -1.55
C PRO A 103 10.22 13.34 -2.51
N ALA A 104 10.14 14.64 -2.27
CA ALA A 104 11.13 15.56 -2.77
C ALA A 104 12.50 15.01 -2.34
N GLU A 105 13.38 14.83 -3.31
CA GLU A 105 14.74 15.37 -3.23
C GLU A 105 15.50 15.12 -1.91
N ARG A 106 16.29 14.04 -1.88
CA ARG A 106 17.72 14.07 -1.50
C ARG A 106 18.32 12.66 -1.51
N ALA A 107 19.01 12.34 -2.60
CA ALA A 107 20.21 11.53 -2.54
C ALA A 107 21.33 12.43 -3.05
N GLY A 108 22.02 13.07 -2.10
CA GLY A 108 23.36 13.65 -2.21
C GLY A 108 24.05 13.34 -0.87
N PRO A 109 25.37 13.38 -0.76
CA PRO A 109 26.36 14.05 -1.62
C PRO A 109 26.82 13.23 -2.82
#